data_AF-G8QX55-F1
#
_entry.id   AF-G8QX55-F1
#
_cell.length_a   1.000
_cell.length_b   1.000
_cell.length_c   1.000
_cell.angle_alpha   90.00
_cell.angle_beta   90.00
_cell.angle_gamma   90.00
#
_symmetry.space_group_name_H-M   'P 1'
#
loop_
_entity.id
_entity.type
_entity.pdbx_description
1 polymer ?
#
loop_
_entity_poly.entity_id
_entity_poly.type
_entity_poly.pdbx_seq_one_letter_code
_entity_poly.pdbx_strand_id
1 'polypeptide(L)'
;MNLEQKLLGFYNYTVVLTYIGMLTGFVGIVSTFEANVLGGVICLMFAGLCDMFDGAIASTRKRTNPEKCFGIEIDSLSDLICFGILPASIVYTLNKNYNHLALAVSALYVLCALIRLAYFNVDEQERQKHSTTSRELCYGMPVTLSALFLPVIYATINKLSLEPSIALLALFSMSILFLLPFPLKKPKIRGKLCILLCGVMEILYVMFSSVVA
;
A
#
# COMPACT_ATOMS: atom_id res chain seq x y z
N MET A 1 -21.60 -6.98 22.80
CA MET A 1 -20.61 -8.03 22.51
C MET A 1 -21.37 -9.34 22.41
N ASN A 2 -21.47 -9.94 21.22
CA ASN A 2 -22.20 -11.19 21.06
C ASN A 2 -21.41 -12.32 21.74
N LEU A 3 -21.97 -12.89 22.80
CA LEU A 3 -21.41 -14.02 23.57
C LEU A 3 -21.29 -15.32 22.75
N GLU A 4 -21.75 -15.33 21.51
CA GLU A 4 -21.66 -16.45 20.56
C GLU A 4 -20.32 -16.49 19.79
N GLN A 5 -19.52 -15.41 19.78
CA GLN A 5 -18.23 -15.42 19.10
C GLN A 5 -17.15 -16.10 19.96
N LYS A 6 -16.71 -17.30 19.55
CA LYS A 6 -15.62 -18.04 20.20
C LYS A 6 -14.24 -17.37 20.08
N LEU A 7 -14.06 -16.44 19.13
CA LEU A 7 -12.79 -15.79 18.83
C LEU A 7 -13.01 -14.28 18.66
N LEU A 8 -12.05 -13.47 19.14
CA LEU A 8 -12.09 -12.01 19.01
C LEU A 8 -11.85 -11.60 17.55
N GLY A 9 -12.85 -10.97 16.93
CA GLY A 9 -12.73 -10.38 15.59
C GLY A 9 -13.80 -10.84 14.61
N PHE A 10 -13.68 -10.38 13.36
CA PHE A 10 -14.52 -10.80 12.24
C PHE A 10 -13.67 -11.57 11.23
N TYR A 11 -14.16 -12.71 10.76
CA TYR A 11 -13.42 -13.63 9.88
C TYR A 11 -14.19 -13.97 8.60
N ASN A 12 -15.10 -13.08 8.20
CA ASN A 12 -15.86 -13.26 6.97
C ASN A 12 -14.96 -13.07 5.74
N TYR A 13 -15.39 -13.58 4.58
CA TYR A 13 -14.60 -13.50 3.34
C TYR A 13 -14.25 -12.06 2.92
N THR A 14 -14.98 -11.06 3.43
CA THR A 14 -14.75 -9.65 3.11
C THR A 14 -13.53 -9.03 3.81
N VAL A 15 -12.94 -9.70 4.81
CA VAL A 15 -11.68 -9.27 5.46
C VAL A 15 -10.54 -10.28 5.27
N VAL A 16 -10.86 -11.50 4.82
CA VAL A 16 -9.85 -12.54 4.56
C VAL A 16 -8.84 -12.08 3.51
N LEU A 17 -9.29 -11.36 2.47
CA LEU A 17 -8.37 -10.85 1.46
C LEU A 17 -7.38 -9.84 2.03
N THR A 18 -7.84 -8.93 2.89
CA THR A 18 -6.99 -7.99 3.64
C THR A 18 -5.97 -8.74 4.51
N TYR A 19 -6.36 -9.83 5.17
CA TYR A 19 -5.42 -10.67 5.92
C TYR A 19 -4.38 -11.35 5.04
N ILE A 20 -4.76 -11.85 3.87
CA ILE A 20 -3.81 -12.41 2.90
C ILE A 20 -2.83 -11.33 2.44
N GLY A 21 -3.33 -10.14 2.09
CA GLY A 21 -2.50 -9.00 1.71
C GLY A 21 -1.49 -8.63 2.79
N MET A 22 -1.94 -8.49 4.05
CA MET A 22 -1.09 -8.21 5.21
C MET A 22 -0.01 -9.27 5.41
N LEU A 23 -0.35 -10.57 5.32
CA LEU A 23 0.61 -11.65 5.44
C LEU A 23 1.63 -11.63 4.31
N THR A 24 1.21 -11.34 3.08
CA THR A 24 2.14 -11.15 1.96
C THR A 24 3.05 -9.95 2.18
N GLY A 25 2.53 -8.84 2.70
CA GLY A 25 3.32 -7.67 3.08
C GLY A 25 4.42 -8.04 4.09
N PHE A 26 4.08 -8.81 5.12
CA PHE A 26 5.02 -9.31 6.11
C PHE A 26 6.10 -10.23 5.50
N VAL A 27 5.72 -11.19 4.65
CA VAL A 27 6.68 -12.05 3.93
C VAL A 27 7.62 -11.20 3.06
N GLY A 28 7.12 -10.14 2.44
CA GLY A 28 7.92 -9.17 1.72
C GLY A 28 8.97 -8.49 2.60
N ILE A 29 8.58 -8.05 3.81
CA ILE A 29 9.49 -7.39 4.75
C ILE A 29 10.61 -8.35 5.15
N VAL A 30 10.27 -9.60 5.51
CA VAL A 30 11.26 -10.63 5.83
C VAL A 30 12.21 -10.86 4.66
N SER A 31 11.69 -10.98 3.44
CA SER A 31 12.50 -11.14 2.22
C SER A 31 13.52 -9.99 2.05
N THR A 32 13.12 -8.74 2.35
CA THR A 32 14.02 -7.58 2.26
C THR A 32 15.12 -7.60 3.32
N PHE A 33 14.87 -8.17 4.49
CA PHE A 33 15.91 -8.32 5.52
C PHE A 33 16.94 -9.38 5.15
N GLU A 34 16.53 -10.42 4.43
CA GLU A 34 17.40 -11.43 3.82
C GLU A 34 18.12 -10.92 2.56
N ALA A 35 18.07 -9.61 2.29
CA ALA A 35 18.62 -8.95 1.10
C ALA A 35 17.99 -9.40 -0.24
N ASN A 36 16.90 -10.17 -0.22
CA ASN A 36 16.11 -10.49 -1.40
C ASN A 36 15.12 -9.36 -1.72
N VAL A 37 15.63 -8.29 -2.32
CA VAL A 37 14.83 -7.11 -2.68
C VAL A 37 13.75 -7.45 -3.71
N LEU A 38 14.06 -8.31 -4.69
CA LEU A 38 13.10 -8.74 -5.70
C LEU A 38 11.87 -9.42 -5.06
N GLY A 39 12.08 -10.32 -4.09
CA GLY A 39 11.01 -10.96 -3.33
C GLY A 39 10.14 -9.94 -2.59
N GLY A 40 10.77 -8.93 -1.97
CA GLY A 40 10.05 -7.81 -1.34
C GLY A 40 9.19 -7.02 -2.32
N VAL A 41 9.73 -6.70 -3.50
CA VAL A 41 9.02 -5.97 -4.56
C VAL A 41 7.85 -6.79 -5.11
N ILE A 42 8.02 -8.09 -5.37
CA ILE A 42 6.94 -8.97 -5.82
C ILE A 42 5.82 -9.04 -4.77
N CYS A 43 6.18 -9.15 -3.49
CA CYS A 43 5.20 -9.15 -2.39
C CYS A 43 4.43 -7.83 -2.31
N LEU A 44 5.11 -6.69 -2.51
CA LEU A 44 4.48 -5.37 -2.54
C LEU A 44 3.43 -5.27 -3.65
N MET A 45 3.78 -5.74 -4.85
CA MET A 45 2.86 -5.76 -6.00
C MET A 45 1.65 -6.67 -5.74
N PHE A 46 1.87 -7.83 -5.13
CA PHE A 46 0.79 -8.75 -4.79
C PHE A 46 -0.13 -8.18 -3.69
N ALA A 47 0.43 -7.51 -2.69
CA ALA A 47 -0.35 -6.81 -1.68
C ALA A 47 -1.22 -5.69 -2.31
N GLY A 48 -0.65 -4.92 -3.24
CA GLY A 48 -1.39 -3.95 -4.06
C GLY A 48 -2.55 -4.56 -4.85
N LEU A 49 -2.34 -5.75 -5.41
CA LEU A 49 -3.40 -6.49 -6.10
C LEU A 49 -4.53 -6.89 -5.14
N CYS A 50 -4.19 -7.35 -3.93
CA CYS A 50 -5.17 -7.72 -2.91
C CYS A 50 -6.03 -6.51 -2.48
N ASP A 51 -5.40 -5.36 -2.20
CA ASP A 51 -6.07 -4.09 -1.86
C ASP A 51 -7.03 -3.63 -2.96
N MET A 52 -6.64 -3.75 -4.24
CA MET A 52 -7.54 -3.39 -5.33
C MET A 52 -8.83 -4.22 -5.37
N PHE A 53 -8.75 -5.48 -4.96
CA PHE A 53 -9.88 -6.42 -4.98
C PHE A 53 -10.68 -6.43 -3.68
N ASP A 54 -10.10 -6.11 -2.52
CA ASP A 54 -10.81 -6.18 -1.25
C ASP A 54 -11.99 -5.21 -1.18
N GLY A 55 -11.87 -4.01 -1.75
CA GLY A 55 -12.95 -3.03 -1.82
C GLY A 55 -14.10 -3.49 -2.71
N ALA A 56 -13.79 -4.24 -3.78
CA ALA A 56 -14.80 -4.85 -4.62
C ALA A 56 -15.53 -5.98 -3.88
N ILE A 57 -14.79 -6.86 -3.20
CA ILE A 57 -15.34 -7.98 -2.43
C ILE A 57 -16.17 -7.47 -1.25
N ALA A 58 -15.69 -6.47 -0.52
CA ALA A 58 -16.38 -5.80 0.58
C ALA A 58 -17.76 -5.25 0.16
N SER A 59 -17.88 -4.76 -1.08
CA SER A 59 -19.13 -4.21 -1.61
C SER A 59 -20.20 -5.27 -1.93
N THR A 60 -19.82 -6.54 -2.07
CA THR A 60 -20.75 -7.64 -2.42
C THR A 60 -21.66 -8.03 -1.26
N ARG A 61 -21.30 -7.71 -0.02
CA ARG A 61 -22.02 -8.14 1.18
C ARG A 61 -22.67 -6.96 1.88
N LYS A 62 -23.92 -7.15 2.30
CA LYS A 62 -24.53 -6.30 3.33
C LYS A 62 -23.86 -6.61 4.68
N ARG A 63 -22.91 -5.76 5.06
CA ARG A 63 -22.22 -5.80 6.35
C ARG A 63 -23.02 -5.05 7.42
N THR A 64 -23.02 -5.57 8.63
CA THR A 64 -23.49 -4.82 9.82
C THR A 64 -22.56 -3.64 10.10
N ASN A 65 -23.04 -2.63 10.84
CA ASN A 65 -22.21 -1.48 11.23
C ASN A 65 -20.89 -1.89 11.94
N PRO A 66 -20.88 -2.81 12.94
CA PRO A 66 -19.63 -3.23 13.56
C PRO A 66 -18.67 -3.96 12.59
N GLU A 67 -19.18 -4.76 11.66
CA GLU A 67 -18.35 -5.41 10.62
C GLU A 67 -17.72 -4.39 9.67
N LYS A 68 -18.43 -3.31 9.34
CA LYS A 68 -17.90 -2.23 8.49
C LYS A 68 -16.80 -1.46 9.22
N CYS A 69 -17.06 -1.02 10.46
CA CYS A 69 -16.06 -0.29 11.24
C CYS A 69 -14.80 -1.12 11.46
N PHE A 70 -14.96 -2.40 11.84
CA PHE A 70 -13.81 -3.29 12.00
C PHE A 70 -13.04 -3.50 10.68
N GLY A 71 -13.76 -3.65 9.56
CA GLY A 71 -13.14 -3.76 8.24
C GLY A 71 -12.27 -2.55 7.90
N ILE A 72 -12.77 -1.32 8.15
CA ILE A 72 -12.02 -0.08 7.92
C ILE A 72 -10.73 -0.03 8.75
N GLU A 73 -10.80 -0.38 10.03
CA GLU A 73 -9.62 -0.33 10.90
C GLU A 73 -8.57 -1.39 10.50
N ILE A 74 -8.99 -2.63 10.21
CA ILE A 74 -8.09 -3.69 9.78
C ILE A 74 -7.43 -3.38 8.44
N ASP A 75 -8.18 -2.80 7.52
CA ASP A 75 -7.69 -2.35 6.21
C ASP A 75 -6.56 -1.34 6.36
N SER A 76 -6.77 -0.30 7.18
CA SER A 76 -5.73 0.72 7.41
C SER A 76 -4.50 0.22 8.15
N LEU A 77 -4.65 -0.74 9.07
CA LEU A 77 -3.52 -1.40 9.71
C LEU A 77 -2.74 -2.27 8.72
N SER A 78 -3.44 -2.99 7.84
CA SER A 78 -2.85 -3.75 6.75
C SER A 78 -2.09 -2.82 5.78
N ASP A 79 -2.71 -1.71 5.38
CA ASP A 79 -2.10 -0.70 4.51
C ASP A 79 -0.82 -0.12 5.06
N LEU A 80 -0.77 0.13 6.38
CA LEU A 80 0.45 0.62 7.01
C LEU A 80 1.59 -0.40 6.87
N ILE A 81 1.31 -1.69 7.02
CA ILE A 81 2.31 -2.76 6.87
C ILE A 81 2.73 -2.91 5.40
N CYS A 82 1.75 -3.03 4.51
CA CYS A 82 1.95 -3.33 3.09
C CYS A 82 2.52 -2.14 2.30
N PHE A 83 2.07 -0.92 2.57
CA PHE A 83 2.38 0.27 1.76
C PHE A 83 3.15 1.35 2.55
N GLY A 84 3.20 1.24 3.88
CA GLY A 84 4.08 2.05 4.72
C GLY A 84 5.42 1.37 4.99
N ILE A 85 5.39 0.23 5.69
CA ILE A 85 6.60 -0.43 6.20
C ILE A 85 7.35 -1.16 5.09
N LEU A 86 6.69 -1.99 4.29
CA LEU A 86 7.36 -2.78 3.25
C LEU A 86 8.13 -1.91 2.22
N PRO A 87 7.55 -0.85 1.63
CA PRO A 87 8.30 0.08 0.77
C PRO A 87 9.52 0.70 1.44
N ALA A 88 9.38 1.10 2.70
CA ALA A 88 10.49 1.65 3.49
C ALA A 88 11.60 0.61 3.69
N SER A 89 11.24 -0.64 4.00
CA SER A 89 12.21 -1.74 4.14
C SER A 89 12.94 -2.05 2.82
N ILE A 90 12.23 -2.06 1.69
CA ILE A 90 12.82 -2.25 0.35
C ILE A 90 13.88 -1.18 0.07
N VAL A 91 13.51 0.10 0.24
CA VAL A 91 14.41 1.23 -0.07
C VAL A 91 15.57 1.32 0.91
N TYR A 92 15.34 1.04 2.19
CA TYR A 92 16.40 0.96 3.19
C TYR A 92 17.43 -0.11 2.82
N THR A 93 16.98 -1.32 2.45
CA THR A 93 17.88 -2.40 2.05
C THR A 93 18.69 -2.05 0.79
N LEU A 94 18.07 -1.39 -0.19
CA LEU A 94 18.77 -0.91 -1.40
C LEU A 94 19.84 0.15 -1.10
N ASN A 95 19.66 0.93 -0.03
CA ASN A 95 20.50 2.10 0.29
C ASN A 95 21.29 1.93 1.59
N LYS A 96 21.63 0.69 1.99
CA LYS A 96 22.39 0.41 3.23
C LYS A 96 23.69 1.20 3.35
N ASN A 97 24.32 1.56 2.23
CA ASN A 97 25.54 2.37 2.19
C ASN A 97 25.34 3.80 2.76
N TYR A 98 24.12 4.34 2.67
CA TYR A 98 23.76 5.68 3.20
C TYR A 98 23.15 5.60 4.62
N ASN A 99 23.50 4.55 5.37
CA ASN A 99 22.87 4.03 6.60
C ASN A 99 21.97 5.01 7.38
N HIS A 100 22.51 6.14 7.88
CA HIS A 100 21.73 7.11 8.67
C HIS A 100 20.67 7.87 7.86
N LEU A 101 21.00 8.30 6.64
CA LEU A 101 20.06 9.01 5.77
C LEU A 101 18.95 8.07 5.29
N ALA A 102 19.32 6.84 4.91
CA ALA A 102 18.37 5.81 4.51
C ALA A 102 17.38 5.50 5.63
N LEU A 103 17.86 5.37 6.86
CA LEU A 103 17.02 5.16 8.05
C LEU A 103 16.09 6.35 8.30
N ALA A 104 16.61 7.58 8.28
CA ALA A 104 15.83 8.78 8.57
C ALA A 104 14.67 8.98 7.57
N VAL A 105 14.96 8.84 6.27
CA VAL A 105 13.95 8.98 5.21
C VAL A 105 12.91 7.85 5.28
N SER A 106 13.35 6.61 5.55
CA SER A 106 12.45 5.46 5.71
C SER A 106 11.52 5.64 6.91
N ALA A 107 12.05 6.07 8.06
CA ALA A 107 11.25 6.36 9.25
C ALA A 107 10.25 7.50 9.02
N LEU A 108 10.69 8.57 8.33
CA LEU A 108 9.83 9.69 7.97
C LEU A 108 8.68 9.24 7.05
N TYR A 109 8.97 8.41 6.05
CA TYR A 109 7.95 7.87 5.15
C TYR A 109 6.87 7.07 5.88
N VAL A 110 7.29 6.17 6.79
CA VAL A 110 6.34 5.38 7.59
C VAL A 110 5.48 6.30 8.47
N LEU A 111 6.07 7.34 9.08
CA LEU A 111 5.33 8.32 9.87
C LEU A 111 4.32 9.11 9.02
N CYS A 112 4.73 9.58 7.84
CA CYS A 112 3.83 10.29 6.92
C CYS A 112 2.68 9.39 6.43
N ALA A 113 2.94 8.11 6.14
CA ALA A 113 1.92 7.13 5.78
C ALA A 113 0.93 6.91 6.94
N LEU A 114 1.43 6.77 8.17
CA LEU A 114 0.61 6.63 9.39
C LEU A 114 -0.31 7.85 9.59
N ILE A 115 0.24 9.06 9.55
CA ILE A 115 -0.52 10.31 9.71
C ILE A 115 -1.61 10.40 8.65
N ARG A 116 -1.26 10.08 7.39
CA ARG A 116 -2.20 10.08 6.29
C ARG A 116 -3.35 9.11 6.53
N LEU A 117 -3.06 7.84 6.82
CA LEU A 117 -4.08 6.80 7.04
C LEU A 117 -5.01 7.19 8.19
N ALA A 118 -4.46 7.66 9.32
CA ALA A 118 -5.25 8.11 10.46
C ALA A 118 -6.16 9.31 10.11
N TYR A 119 -5.64 10.31 9.39
CA TYR A 119 -6.42 11.47 8.98
C TYR A 119 -7.58 11.07 8.06
N PHE A 120 -7.32 10.24 7.04
CA PHE A 120 -8.37 9.80 6.11
C PHE A 120 -9.41 8.91 6.78
N ASN A 121 -9.04 8.08 7.74
CA ASN A 121 -10.00 7.27 8.50
C ASN A 121 -10.97 8.12 9.31
N VAL A 122 -10.45 9.10 10.07
CA VAL A 122 -11.29 10.00 10.87
C VAL A 122 -12.19 10.85 9.97
N ASP A 123 -11.64 11.40 8.89
CA ASP A 123 -12.37 12.23 7.93
C ASP A 123 -13.45 11.44 7.17
N GLU A 124 -13.19 10.17 6.84
CA GLU A 124 -14.17 9.24 6.27
C GLU A 124 -15.31 8.93 7.25
N GLN A 125 -14.97 8.66 8.52
CA GLN A 125 -15.96 8.40 9.58
C GLN A 125 -16.87 9.61 9.82
N GLU A 126 -16.32 10.82 9.92
CA GLU A 126 -17.09 12.05 10.06
C GLU A 126 -18.02 12.27 8.87
N ARG A 127 -17.55 12.05 7.63
CA ARG A 127 -18.41 12.20 6.46
C ARG A 127 -19.56 11.19 6.44
N GLN A 128 -19.33 9.93 6.83
CA GLN A 128 -20.38 8.91 6.87
C GLN A 128 -21.52 9.26 7.85
N LYS A 129 -21.27 10.11 8.87
CA LYS A 129 -22.31 10.63 9.77
C LYS A 129 -23.22 11.67 9.09
N HIS A 130 -22.68 12.43 8.13
CA HIS A 130 -23.37 13.57 7.51
C HIS A 130 -23.90 13.30 6.09
N SER A 131 -23.35 12.32 5.36
CA SER A 131 -23.76 12.02 3.98
C SER A 131 -23.54 10.56 3.59
N THR A 132 -24.52 9.98 2.90
CA THR A 132 -24.46 8.63 2.32
C THR A 132 -23.81 8.58 0.94
N THR A 133 -23.48 9.73 0.34
CA THR A 133 -22.96 9.82 -1.03
C THR A 133 -21.45 9.59 -1.08
N SER A 134 -20.98 8.83 -2.07
CA SER A 134 -19.55 8.58 -2.26
C SER A 134 -18.80 9.85 -2.69
N ARG A 135 -17.64 10.14 -2.07
CA ARG A 135 -16.77 11.25 -2.52
C ARG A 135 -16.27 11.05 -3.95
N GLU A 136 -16.36 12.09 -4.77
CA GLU A 136 -15.72 12.15 -6.10
C GLU A 136 -14.25 12.62 -6.05
N LEU A 137 -13.88 13.37 -5.01
CA LEU A 137 -12.54 13.91 -4.77
C LEU A 137 -11.92 13.29 -3.50
N CYS A 138 -10.68 12.84 -3.60
CA CYS A 138 -9.77 12.50 -2.50
C CYS A 138 -8.69 13.59 -2.42
N TYR A 139 -8.06 13.78 -1.27
CA TYR A 139 -6.96 14.73 -1.13
C TYR A 139 -5.62 14.00 -0.92
N GLY A 140 -4.54 14.47 -1.53
CA GLY A 140 -3.20 13.87 -1.43
C GLY A 140 -3.06 12.46 -2.05
N MET A 141 -1.82 11.98 -2.18
CA MET A 141 -1.50 10.70 -2.84
C MET A 141 -1.83 9.46 -1.97
N PRO A 142 -2.71 8.53 -2.41
CA PRO A 142 -2.94 7.27 -1.69
C PRO A 142 -1.65 6.49 -1.41
N VAL A 143 -1.53 5.89 -0.22
CA VAL A 143 -0.35 5.11 0.16
C VAL A 143 -0.19 3.89 -0.76
N THR A 144 -1.31 3.33 -1.22
CA THR A 144 -1.38 2.20 -2.18
C THR A 144 -0.66 2.45 -3.49
N LEU A 145 -0.47 3.72 -3.90
CA LEU A 145 0.31 4.05 -5.11
C LEU A 145 1.80 3.71 -4.97
N SER A 146 2.32 3.53 -3.75
CA SER A 146 3.67 3.02 -3.53
C SER A 146 3.90 1.67 -4.22
N ALA A 147 2.86 0.83 -4.32
CA ALA A 147 2.92 -0.46 -5.00
C ALA A 147 2.95 -0.39 -6.53
N LEU A 148 2.74 0.80 -7.12
CA LEU A 148 2.88 1.04 -8.57
C LEU A 148 4.12 1.85 -8.93
N PHE A 149 4.61 2.69 -8.02
CA PHE A 149 5.77 3.53 -8.30
C PHE A 149 7.06 2.82 -7.94
N LEU A 150 7.10 2.12 -6.79
CA LEU A 150 8.33 1.53 -6.29
C LEU A 150 8.85 0.38 -7.17
N PRO A 151 8.02 -0.58 -7.64
CA PRO A 151 8.52 -1.63 -8.52
C PRO A 151 9.02 -1.09 -9.88
N VAL A 152 8.35 -0.09 -10.48
CA VAL A 152 8.88 0.61 -11.66
C VAL A 152 10.25 1.26 -11.41
N ILE A 153 10.42 1.94 -10.27
CA ILE A 153 11.69 2.57 -9.90
C ILE A 153 12.77 1.50 -9.73
N TYR A 154 12.49 0.44 -9.00
CA TYR A 154 13.40 -0.69 -8.79
C TYR A 154 13.83 -1.33 -10.12
N ALA A 155 12.87 -1.64 -10.99
CA ALA A 155 13.14 -2.24 -12.29
C ALA A 155 13.97 -1.32 -13.19
N THR A 156 13.73 -0.01 -13.13
CA THR A 156 14.50 0.98 -13.90
C THR A 156 15.93 1.13 -13.37
N ILE A 157 16.11 1.12 -12.05
CA ILE A 157 17.44 1.10 -11.41
C ILE A 157 18.26 -0.09 -11.90
N ASN A 158 17.68 -1.30 -11.89
CA ASN A 158 18.39 -2.49 -12.36
C ASN A 158 18.68 -2.45 -13.86
N LYS A 159 17.66 -2.14 -14.68
CA LYS A 159 17.78 -2.19 -16.13
C LYS A 159 18.75 -1.16 -16.70
N LEU A 160 18.80 0.04 -16.13
CA LEU A 160 19.69 1.13 -16.57
C LEU A 160 20.96 1.24 -15.72
N SER A 161 21.15 0.35 -14.74
CA SER A 161 22.27 0.41 -13.78
C SER A 161 22.39 1.78 -13.11
N LEU A 162 21.26 2.36 -12.70
CA LEU A 162 21.22 3.66 -12.03
C LEU A 162 21.58 3.53 -10.55
N GLU A 163 21.91 4.66 -9.92
CA GLU A 163 22.19 4.72 -8.49
C GLU A 163 20.93 4.43 -7.64
N PRO A 164 21.00 3.53 -6.64
CA PRO A 164 19.88 3.21 -5.73
C PRO A 164 19.32 4.41 -4.96
N SER A 165 20.10 5.50 -4.85
CA SER A 165 19.70 6.76 -4.19
C SER A 165 18.47 7.41 -4.83
N ILE A 166 18.17 7.10 -6.09
CA ILE A 166 16.93 7.53 -6.77
C ILE A 166 15.70 7.00 -6.02
N ALA A 167 15.72 5.75 -5.54
CA ALA A 167 14.61 5.18 -4.76
C ALA A 167 14.43 5.90 -3.42
N LEU A 168 15.53 6.35 -2.81
CA LEU A 168 15.49 7.13 -1.57
C LEU A 168 14.86 8.51 -1.77
N LEU A 169 15.23 9.20 -2.85
CA LEU A 169 14.64 10.49 -3.23
C LEU A 169 13.14 10.36 -3.54
N ALA A 170 12.75 9.28 -4.23
CA ALA A 170 11.36 8.99 -4.52
C ALA A 170 10.55 8.75 -3.23
N LEU A 171 11.10 7.99 -2.28
CA LEU A 171 10.46 7.75 -0.98
C LEU A 171 10.24 9.07 -0.23
N PHE A 172 11.25 9.93 -0.17
CA PHE A 172 11.15 11.26 0.45
C PHE A 172 10.08 12.13 -0.22
N SER A 173 10.01 12.10 -1.55
CA SER A 173 9.04 12.84 -2.33
C SER A 173 7.60 12.34 -2.07
N MET A 174 7.41 11.02 -1.94
CA MET A 174 6.11 10.45 -1.55
C MET A 174 5.70 10.85 -0.13
N SER A 175 6.62 10.91 0.83
CA SER A 175 6.34 11.38 2.20
C SER A 175 5.70 12.76 2.20
N ILE A 176 6.22 13.67 1.38
CA ILE A 176 5.65 15.01 1.21
C ILE A 176 4.28 14.91 0.52
N LEU A 177 4.18 14.15 -0.56
CA LEU A 177 2.97 14.03 -1.37
C LEU A 177 1.80 13.35 -0.61
N PHE A 178 2.08 12.53 0.40
CA PHE A 178 1.07 11.96 1.29
C PHE A 178 0.35 13.02 2.12
N LEU A 179 1.04 14.10 2.50
CA LEU A 179 0.51 15.15 3.36
C LEU A 179 -0.01 16.37 2.59
N LEU A 180 0.41 16.56 1.34
CA LEU A 180 -0.05 17.69 0.54
C LEU A 180 -1.54 17.55 0.14
N PRO A 181 -2.38 18.56 0.40
CA PRO A 181 -3.82 18.49 0.14
C PRO A 181 -4.17 18.87 -1.31
N PHE A 182 -3.63 18.17 -2.29
CA PHE A 182 -4.02 18.36 -3.69
C PHE A 182 -5.24 17.49 -4.05
N PRO A 183 -6.17 17.98 -4.89
CA PRO A 183 -7.37 17.24 -5.25
C PRO A 183 -7.03 16.11 -6.24
N LEU A 184 -7.35 14.88 -5.87
CA LEU A 184 -7.32 13.70 -6.73
C LEU A 184 -8.73 13.20 -7.01
N LYS A 185 -9.07 13.11 -8.30
CA LYS A 185 -10.34 12.53 -8.71
C LYS A 185 -10.29 11.02 -8.55
N LYS A 186 -11.29 10.42 -7.90
CA LYS A 186 -11.34 8.96 -7.77
C LYS A 186 -11.41 8.31 -9.17
N PRO A 187 -10.62 7.26 -9.43
CA PRO A 187 -10.68 6.57 -10.72
C PRO A 187 -12.05 5.92 -10.89
N LYS A 188 -12.71 6.21 -12.02
CA LYS A 188 -13.92 5.50 -12.44
C LYS A 188 -13.56 4.05 -12.82
N ILE A 189 -14.56 3.21 -13.12
CA ILE A 189 -14.37 1.81 -13.56
C ILE A 189 -13.30 1.67 -14.66
N ARG A 190 -13.28 2.57 -15.66
CA ARG A 190 -12.24 2.58 -16.70
C ARG A 190 -10.83 2.87 -16.14
N GLY A 191 -10.72 3.74 -15.13
CA GLY A 191 -9.47 4.01 -14.45
C GLY A 191 -8.98 2.82 -13.62
N LYS A 192 -9.87 2.09 -12.96
CA LYS A 192 -9.51 0.84 -12.26
C LYS A 192 -8.96 -0.21 -13.24
N LEU A 193 -9.56 -0.34 -14.42
CA LEU A 193 -9.05 -1.21 -15.47
C LEU A 193 -7.66 -0.77 -15.96
N CYS A 194 -7.43 0.54 -16.13
CA CYS A 194 -6.11 1.06 -16.47
C CYS A 194 -5.06 0.73 -15.40
N ILE A 195 -5.40 0.88 -14.11
CA ILE A 195 -4.47 0.54 -13.01
C ILE A 195 -4.13 -0.95 -13.05
N LEU A 196 -5.12 -1.83 -13.28
CA LEU A 196 -4.88 -3.26 -13.41
C LEU A 196 -3.94 -3.59 -14.58
N LEU A 197 -4.17 -2.97 -15.74
CA LEU A 197 -3.30 -3.15 -16.92
C LEU A 197 -1.88 -2.62 -16.65
N CYS A 198 -1.74 -1.47 -16.00
CA CYS A 198 -0.45 -0.95 -15.57
C CYS A 198 0.28 -1.93 -14.66
N GLY A 199 -0.42 -2.52 -13.67
CA GLY A 199 0.16 -3.52 -12.77
C GLY A 199 0.66 -4.76 -13.51
N VAL A 200 -0.10 -5.26 -14.50
CA VAL A 200 0.35 -6.40 -15.34
C VAL A 200 1.62 -6.04 -16.12
N MET A 201 1.64 -4.85 -16.73
CA MET A 201 2.82 -4.36 -17.46
C MET A 201 4.04 -4.19 -16.53
N GLU A 202 3.81 -3.73 -15.31
CA GLU A 202 4.84 -3.56 -14.29
C GLU A 202 5.45 -4.91 -13.87
N ILE A 203 4.62 -5.96 -13.70
CA ILE A 203 5.12 -7.32 -13.37
C ILE A 203 6.05 -7.80 -14.48
N LEU A 204 5.62 -7.66 -15.74
CA LEU A 204 6.42 -8.04 -16.90
C LEU A 204 7.73 -7.24 -16.95
N TYR A 205 7.68 -5.94 -16.65
CA TYR A 205 8.86 -5.08 -16.65
C TYR A 205 9.86 -5.45 -15.54
N VAL A 206 9.39 -5.71 -14.31
CA VAL A 206 10.22 -6.16 -13.19
C VAL A 206 10.89 -7.50 -13.53
N MET A 207 10.14 -8.46 -14.06
CA MET A 207 10.67 -9.76 -14.48
C MET A 207 11.72 -9.63 -15.60
N PHE A 208 11.48 -8.80 -16.61
CA PHE A 208 12.45 -8.59 -17.67
C PHE A 208 13.72 -7.89 -17.17
N SER A 209 13.59 -6.89 -16.29
CA SER A 209 14.73 -6.14 -15.74
C SER A 209 15.62 -6.97 -14.80
N SER A 210 15.07 -7.99 -14.16
CA SER A 210 15.79 -8.85 -13.21
C SER A 210 16.48 -10.05 -13.84
N VAL A 211 16.12 -10.41 -15.08
CA VAL A 211 16.78 -11.48 -15.86
C VAL A 211 18.04 -11.00 -16.59
N VAL A 212 18.20 -9.68 -16.75
CA VAL A 212 19.25 -9.06 -17.57
C VAL A 212 20.39 -8.43 -16.74
N ALA A 213 20.26 -8.40 -15.41
CA ALA A 213 21.27 -7.90 -14.47
C ALA A 213 22.05 -9.06 -13.83
#